data_AF-A0A957UJK9-F1
#
_entry.id   AF-A0A957UJK9-F1
#
_cell.length_a   1.000
_cell.length_b   1.000
_cell.length_c   1.000
_cell.angle_alpha   90.00
_cell.angle_beta   90.00
_cell.angle_gamma   90.00
#
_symmetry.space_group_name_H-M   'P 1'
#
loop_
_entity.id
_entity.type
_entity.pdbx_description
1 polymer ?
#
loop_
_entity_poly.entity_id
_entity_poly.type
_entity_poly.pdbx_seq_one_letter_code
_entity_poly.pdbx_strand_id
1 'polypeptide(L)'
;DIDSEFTFTTQSIVPTYWSPPDPAYRIYVVQDGITEMSYSYLQNAGLPVSTIDPRTFRVFYMGQEVAIQVEGETDGRFDAGDLIRFYGRSVDSLYFEGALP
;
A
#
# COMPACT_ATOMS: atom_id res chain seq x y z
N ASP A 1 -52.86 -21.21 -7.94
CA ASP A 1 -51.55 -20.82 -8.49
C ASP A 1 -50.51 -20.73 -7.41
N ILE A 2 -49.66 -21.76 -7.29
CA ILE A 2 -48.48 -21.79 -6.39
C ILE A 2 -47.19 -21.85 -7.23
N ASP A 3 -47.24 -21.51 -8.51
CA ASP A 3 -46.07 -21.55 -9.39
C ASP A 3 -45.45 -20.15 -9.52
N SER A 4 -44.86 -19.65 -8.44
CA SER A 4 -43.92 -18.51 -8.52
C SER A 4 -42.51 -19.07 -8.69
N GLU A 5 -42.06 -19.12 -9.94
CA GLU A 5 -40.69 -19.50 -10.28
C GLU A 5 -39.71 -18.43 -9.77
N PHE A 6 -38.88 -18.79 -8.79
CA PHE A 6 -37.74 -17.97 -8.39
C PHE A 6 -36.62 -18.14 -9.41
N THR A 7 -36.45 -17.15 -10.27
CA THR A 7 -35.32 -17.11 -11.21
C THR A 7 -34.06 -16.67 -10.46
N PHE A 8 -33.14 -17.59 -10.21
CA PHE A 8 -31.82 -17.24 -9.70
C PHE A 8 -30.94 -16.76 -10.87
N THR A 9 -30.65 -15.45 -10.91
CA THR A 9 -29.67 -14.91 -11.85
C THR A 9 -28.27 -15.13 -11.30
N THR A 10 -27.43 -15.85 -12.03
CA THR A 10 -25.99 -15.98 -11.72
C THR A 10 -25.31 -14.65 -12.01
N GLN A 11 -25.09 -13.84 -10.98
CA GLN A 11 -24.29 -12.62 -11.10
C GLN A 11 -22.81 -13.01 -11.10
N SER A 12 -22.09 -12.69 -12.17
CA SER A 12 -20.64 -12.87 -12.21
C SER A 12 -20.00 -12.03 -11.10
N ILE A 13 -19.47 -12.69 -10.07
CA ILE A 13 -18.60 -12.05 -9.08
C ILE A 13 -17.23 -11.85 -9.73
N VAL A 14 -17.01 -10.72 -10.38
CA VAL A 14 -15.64 -10.32 -10.73
C VAL A 14 -14.91 -10.00 -9.42
N PRO A 15 -13.86 -10.76 -9.04
CA PRO A 15 -13.08 -10.39 -7.86
C PRO A 15 -12.51 -8.99 -8.12
N THR A 16 -12.88 -8.05 -7.26
CA THR A 16 -12.29 -6.71 -7.29
C THR A 16 -10.95 -6.81 -6.59
N TYR A 17 -9.90 -7.03 -7.36
CA TYR A 17 -8.54 -6.93 -6.83
C TYR A 17 -8.29 -5.48 -6.43
N TRP A 18 -7.72 -5.29 -5.25
CA TRP A 18 -7.28 -3.96 -4.85
C TRP A 18 -6.23 -3.44 -5.83
N SER A 19 -6.46 -2.26 -6.40
CA SER A 19 -5.47 -1.54 -7.19
C SER A 19 -4.92 -0.40 -6.34
N PRO A 20 -3.59 -0.23 -6.28
CA PRO A 20 -3.02 0.95 -5.65
C PRO A 20 -3.44 2.22 -6.41
N PRO A 21 -3.47 3.38 -5.72
CA PRO A 21 -3.63 4.69 -6.36
C PRO A 21 -2.52 4.98 -7.37
N ASP A 22 -2.75 5.92 -8.29
CA ASP A 22 -1.74 6.44 -9.21
C ASP A 22 -1.36 7.88 -8.82
N PRO A 23 -0.08 8.21 -8.56
CA PRO A 23 1.09 7.33 -8.56
C PRO A 23 1.23 6.49 -7.29
N ALA A 24 1.81 5.29 -7.43
CA ALA A 24 2.19 4.44 -6.31
C ALA A 24 3.59 3.83 -6.47
N TYR A 25 4.25 3.64 -5.35
CA TYR A 25 5.59 3.08 -5.24
C TYR A 25 5.53 1.79 -4.42
N ARG A 26 6.38 0.82 -4.77
CA ARG A 26 6.46 -0.46 -4.06
C ARG A 26 7.65 -0.47 -3.12
N ILE A 27 7.41 -0.94 -1.89
CA ILE A 27 8.43 -1.13 -0.88
C ILE A 27 8.61 -2.64 -0.67
N TYR A 28 9.85 -3.11 -0.78
CA TYR A 28 10.22 -4.48 -0.45
C TYR A 28 10.69 -4.54 1.01
N VAL A 29 9.95 -5.29 1.84
CA VAL A 29 10.30 -5.52 3.24
C VAL A 29 10.89 -6.94 3.36
N VAL A 30 12.14 -7.03 3.83
CA VAL A 30 12.88 -8.30 3.91
C VAL A 30 12.55 -9.09 5.18
N GLN A 31 12.22 -8.40 6.27
CA GLN A 31 11.93 -9.00 7.57
C GLN A 31 10.79 -8.24 8.26
N ASP A 32 9.98 -8.96 9.02
CA ASP A 32 8.98 -8.38 9.90
C ASP A 32 9.63 -7.44 10.93
N GLY A 33 9.08 -6.24 11.09
CA GLY A 33 9.54 -5.30 12.11
C GLY A 33 9.29 -3.83 11.76
N ILE A 34 9.75 -2.95 12.64
CA ILE A 34 9.75 -1.51 12.37
C ILE A 34 10.79 -1.21 11.29
N THR A 35 10.31 -0.70 10.17
CA THR A 35 11.13 -0.26 9.05
C THR A 35 11.18 1.26 9.03
N GLU A 36 12.36 1.82 8.79
CA GLU A 36 12.59 3.25 8.67
C GLU A 36 13.00 3.59 7.23
N MET A 37 12.38 4.63 6.67
CA MET A 37 12.70 5.16 5.35
C MET A 37 13.12 6.62 5.48
N SER A 38 14.39 6.89 5.23
CA SER A 38 14.90 8.26 5.23
C SER A 38 14.48 9.01 3.96
N TYR A 39 14.49 10.34 4.04
CA TYR A 39 14.43 11.22 2.88
C TYR A 39 15.35 10.80 1.74
N SER A 40 16.63 10.58 2.05
CA SER A 40 17.64 10.23 1.05
C SER A 40 17.35 8.90 0.36
N TYR A 41 16.85 7.91 1.08
CA TYR A 41 16.48 6.61 0.52
C TYR A 41 15.33 6.77 -0.49
N LEU A 42 14.27 7.47 -0.10
CA LEU A 42 13.10 7.67 -0.97
C LEU A 42 13.41 8.55 -2.18
N GLN A 43 14.23 9.60 -2.00
CA GLN A 43 14.70 10.43 -3.11
C GLN A 43 15.51 9.61 -4.12
N ASN A 44 16.44 8.77 -3.65
CA ASN A 44 17.25 7.91 -4.51
C ASN A 44 16.41 6.82 -5.21
N ALA A 45 15.30 6.41 -4.61
CA ALA A 45 14.32 5.52 -5.23
C ALA A 45 13.44 6.20 -6.30
N GLY A 46 13.59 7.52 -6.51
CA GLY A 46 12.86 8.29 -7.51
C GLY A 46 11.52 8.84 -7.05
N LEU A 47 11.20 8.79 -5.75
CA LEU A 47 10.04 9.48 -5.19
C LEU A 47 10.36 11.00 -5.13
N PRO A 48 9.51 11.89 -5.68
CA PRO A 48 9.73 13.34 -5.61
C PRO A 48 9.34 13.88 -4.23
N VAL A 49 10.06 13.42 -3.21
CA VAL A 49 9.84 13.73 -1.78
C VAL A 49 9.88 15.23 -1.47
N SER A 50 10.59 16.03 -2.27
CA SER A 50 10.68 17.47 -2.10
C SER A 50 9.43 18.24 -2.53
N THR A 51 8.48 17.60 -3.23
CA THR A 51 7.26 18.24 -3.74
C THR A 51 5.96 17.71 -3.15
N ILE A 52 6.03 16.66 -2.33
CA ILE A 52 4.86 16.00 -1.75
C ILE A 52 4.74 16.38 -0.28
N ASP A 53 3.53 16.70 0.18
CA ASP A 53 3.26 16.92 1.61
C ASP A 53 3.34 15.56 2.34
N PRO A 54 4.27 15.39 3.30
CA PRO A 54 4.46 14.13 4.02
C PRO A 54 3.20 13.63 4.75
N ARG A 55 2.29 14.53 5.13
CA ARG A 55 1.03 14.18 5.82
C ARG A 55 0.03 13.46 4.93
N THR A 56 0.29 13.44 3.62
CA THR A 56 -0.53 12.74 2.64
C THR A 56 -0.04 11.34 2.35
N PHE A 57 1.11 10.94 2.91
CA PHE A 57 1.64 9.59 2.72
C PHE A 57 0.69 8.55 3.27
N ARG A 58 0.50 7.49 2.48
CA ARG A 58 -0.27 6.31 2.85
C ARG A 58 0.52 5.09 2.43
N VAL A 59 0.61 4.12 3.33
CA VAL A 59 1.22 2.82 3.06
C VAL A 59 0.12 1.78 3.11
N PHE A 60 0.11 0.90 2.12
CA PHE A 60 -0.86 -0.18 2.02
C PHE A 60 -0.14 -1.52 1.96
N TYR A 61 -0.67 -2.50 2.67
CA TYR A 61 -0.24 -3.89 2.62
C TYR A 61 -1.44 -4.77 2.28
N MET A 62 -1.39 -5.47 1.14
CA MET A 62 -2.50 -6.31 0.65
C MET A 62 -3.86 -5.59 0.63
N GLY A 63 -3.87 -4.29 0.27
CA GLY A 63 -5.07 -3.47 0.22
C GLY A 63 -5.56 -2.91 1.57
N GLN A 64 -4.86 -3.20 2.66
CA GLN A 64 -5.13 -2.62 3.98
C GLN A 64 -4.16 -1.49 4.28
N GLU A 65 -4.67 -0.36 4.78
CA GLU A 65 -3.83 0.76 5.19
C GLU A 65 -3.02 0.39 6.45
N VAL A 66 -1.71 0.67 6.39
CA VAL A 66 -0.76 0.44 7.48
C VAL A 66 -0.52 1.77 8.18
N ALA A 67 -0.56 1.76 9.50
CA ALA A 67 -0.21 2.93 10.28
C ALA A 67 1.26 3.32 10.05
N ILE A 68 1.47 4.59 9.74
CA ILE A 68 2.80 5.17 9.58
C ILE A 68 3.00 6.31 10.57
N GLN A 69 4.26 6.54 10.92
CA GLN A 69 4.73 7.70 11.63
C GLN A 69 5.65 8.45 10.67
N VAL A 70 5.41 9.75 10.47
CA VAL A 70 6.35 10.60 9.73
C VAL A 70 6.94 11.60 10.72
N GLU A 71 8.26 11.55 10.90
CA GLU A 71 8.96 12.51 11.73
C GLU A 71 9.35 13.72 10.89
N GLY A 72 9.22 14.92 11.46
CA GLY A 72 9.55 16.17 10.78
C GLY A 72 8.40 16.80 9.99
N GLU A 73 7.28 16.09 9.80
CA GLU A 73 6.12 16.52 8.99
C GLU A 73 5.40 17.83 9.45
N THR A 74 5.85 18.48 10.53
CA THR A 74 5.15 19.63 11.15
C THR A 74 5.19 20.90 10.30
N ASP A 75 6.15 21.02 9.38
CA ASP A 75 6.25 22.15 8.45
C ASP A 75 5.61 21.87 7.07
N GLY A 76 5.08 20.66 6.87
CA GLY A 76 4.48 20.23 5.60
C GLY A 76 5.48 19.98 4.48
N ARG A 77 6.77 19.84 4.82
CA ARG A 77 7.82 19.42 3.91
C ARG A 77 8.45 18.14 4.44
N PHE A 78 8.90 17.30 3.52
CA PHE A 78 9.73 16.16 3.86
C PHE A 78 11.16 16.54 3.52
N ASP A 79 11.94 16.87 4.54
CA ASP A 79 13.31 17.40 4.41
C ASP A 79 14.37 16.32 4.71
N ALA A 80 15.65 16.63 4.51
CA ALA A 80 16.75 15.67 4.64
C ALA A 80 16.90 15.02 6.04
N GLY A 81 16.31 15.62 7.08
CA GLY A 81 16.28 15.07 8.45
C GLY A 81 15.08 14.17 8.73
N ASP A 82 14.14 14.05 7.80
CA ASP A 82 12.86 13.42 8.03
C ASP A 82 12.88 11.94 7.65
N LEU A 83 11.99 11.20 8.30
CA LEU A 83 11.87 9.76 8.11
C LEU A 83 10.42 9.29 8.23
N ILE A 84 10.11 8.21 7.52
CA ILE A 84 8.86 7.46 7.65
C ILE A 84 9.17 6.17 8.40
N ARG A 85 8.42 5.92 9.47
CA ARG A 85 8.43 4.67 10.23
C ARG A 85 7.12 3.94 10.07
N PHE A 86 7.19 2.64 9.81
CA PHE A 86 6.01 1.78 9.77
C PHE A 86 6.37 0.36 10.17
N TYR A 87 5.36 -0.40 10.59
CA TYR A 87 5.53 -1.83 10.80
C TYR A 87 5.46 -2.56 9.45
N GLY A 88 6.61 -2.98 8.94
CA GLY A 88 6.72 -3.79 7.74
C GLY A 88 6.48 -5.26 8.05
N ARG A 89 5.77 -5.94 7.16
CA ARG A 89 5.67 -7.40 7.13
C ARG A 89 6.37 -7.91 5.89
N SER A 90 7.28 -8.86 6.03
CA SER A 90 7.79 -9.59 4.89
C SER A 90 6.65 -10.36 4.25
N VAL A 91 6.56 -10.30 2.93
CA VAL A 91 5.67 -11.19 2.21
C VAL A 91 6.34 -12.56 2.22
N ASP A 92 5.83 -13.51 3.00
CA ASP A 92 6.21 -14.90 2.82
C ASP A 92 5.83 -15.27 1.39
N SER A 93 6.82 -15.41 0.51
CA SER A 93 6.68 -15.58 -0.95
C SER A 93 5.96 -16.86 -1.41
N LEU A 94 5.10 -17.48 -0.59
CA LEU A 94 4.36 -18.68 -0.98
C LEU A 94 3.18 -18.41 -1.94
N TYR A 95 3.01 -17.18 -2.43
CA TYR A 95 1.88 -16.81 -3.31
C TYR A 95 2.28 -16.06 -4.59
N PHE A 96 3.49 -16.27 -5.12
CA PHE A 96 3.88 -15.70 -6.43
C PHE A 96 4.05 -16.72 -7.57
N GLU A 97 3.70 -17.98 -7.37
CA GLU A 97 3.72 -19.00 -8.42
C GLU A 97 2.30 -19.55 -8.69
N GLY A 98 1.64 -19.02 -9.72
CA GLY A 98 0.68 -19.83 -10.50
C GLY A 98 -0.81 -19.80 -10.17
N ALA A 99 -1.42 -18.64 -9.87
CA ALA A 99 -2.89 -18.54 -9.86
C ALA A 99 -3.41 -17.30 -10.62
N LEU A 100 -3.19 -17.28 -11.93
CA LEU A 100 -4.14 -16.69 -12.86
C LEU A 100 -4.73 -17.86 -13.67
N PRO A 101 -6.06 -18.11 -13.64
CA PRO A 101 -6.69 -18.97 -14.65
C PRO A 101 -6.63 -18.33 -16.04
#